data_AF-A0A6N7TLJ6-F1
#
_entry.id   AF-A0A6N7TLJ6-F1
#
_cell.length_a   1.000
_cell.length_b   1.000
_cell.length_c   1.000
_cell.angle_alpha   90.00
_cell.angle_beta   90.00
_cell.angle_gamma   90.00
#
_symmetry.space_group_name_H-M   'P 1'
#
loop_
_entity.id
_entity.type
_entity.pdbx_description
1 polymer ?
#
loop_
_entity_poly.entity_id
_entity_poly.type
_entity_poly.pdbx_seq_one_letter_code
_entity_poly.pdbx_strand_id
1 'polypeptide(L)'
;MALERKTLRAILEDETTDTSGKLKKILDVLHEETDTLQNQLDEKNAALAKAEKDRDAANGGKEAAEKALNDYKAQQTQKDTHAAKEAKFRELLKSAGVLDKYADRVVRLSGEDIDKLELDDKGEVKDAKKHTDSLKADWSDFVGTTTTTGAKVDTPPTNTGSKMTKDQIFAIKDAGERQAAIAANADLFTGGGKD
;
A
#
# COMPACT_ATOMS: atom_id res chain seq x y z
N MET A 1 -42.72 -0.43 -52.14
CA MET A 1 -42.48 -0.28 -53.58
C MET A 1 -43.05 1.06 -54.00
N ALA A 2 -42.45 1.76 -54.95
CA ALA A 2 -42.99 3.03 -55.42
C ALA A 2 -44.09 2.79 -56.48
N LEU A 3 -45.16 3.58 -56.47
CA LEU A 3 -46.15 3.58 -57.55
C LEU A 3 -45.45 3.89 -58.86
N GLU A 4 -45.47 2.95 -59.78
CA GLU A 4 -44.81 3.11 -61.06
C GLU A 4 -45.72 3.84 -62.04
N ARG A 5 -45.18 4.86 -62.73
CA ARG A 5 -45.89 5.56 -63.82
C ARG A 5 -46.40 4.60 -64.89
N LYS A 6 -45.70 3.48 -65.09
CA LYS A 6 -46.09 2.42 -66.02
C LYS A 6 -47.39 1.73 -65.57
N THR A 7 -47.57 1.47 -64.28
CA THR A 7 -48.77 0.85 -63.70
C THR A 7 -49.98 1.78 -63.84
N LEU A 8 -49.81 3.07 -63.55
CA LEU A 8 -50.86 4.08 -63.75
C LEU A 8 -51.27 4.19 -65.23
N ARG A 9 -50.29 4.23 -66.13
CA ARG A 9 -50.53 4.30 -67.58
C ARG A 9 -51.32 3.08 -68.08
N ALA A 10 -50.95 1.87 -67.64
CA ALA A 10 -51.67 0.66 -68.00
C ALA A 10 -53.15 0.67 -67.54
N ILE A 11 -53.45 1.24 -66.36
CA ILE A 11 -54.84 1.39 -65.89
C ILE A 11 -55.58 2.43 -66.73
N LEU A 12 -54.94 3.54 -67.10
CA LEU A 12 -55.57 4.62 -67.87
C LEU A 12 -55.83 4.23 -69.34
N GLU A 13 -54.94 3.46 -69.96
CA GLU A 13 -55.03 3.01 -71.35
C GLU A 13 -55.98 1.79 -71.55
N ASP A 14 -56.48 1.18 -70.47
CA ASP A 14 -57.39 0.03 -70.53
C ASP A 14 -58.79 0.43 -71.06
N GLU A 15 -59.06 0.17 -72.34
CA GLU A 15 -60.36 0.49 -72.96
C GLU A 15 -61.52 -0.41 -72.49
N THR A 16 -61.22 -1.52 -71.80
CA THR A 16 -62.24 -2.47 -71.32
C THR A 16 -62.88 -2.06 -69.99
N THR A 17 -62.32 -1.06 -69.31
CA THR A 17 -62.81 -0.53 -68.04
C THR A 17 -63.32 0.90 -68.22
N ASP A 18 -64.48 1.20 -67.65
CA ASP A 18 -65.01 2.56 -67.62
C ASP A 18 -64.21 3.47 -66.68
N THR A 19 -64.49 4.78 -66.71
CA THR A 19 -63.80 5.77 -65.88
C THR A 19 -63.89 5.44 -64.38
N SER A 20 -65.04 4.96 -63.90
CA SER A 20 -65.22 4.60 -62.49
C SER A 20 -64.33 3.43 -62.08
N GLY A 21 -64.28 2.37 -62.90
CA GLY A 21 -63.42 1.22 -62.65
C GLY A 21 -61.92 1.56 -62.70
N LYS A 22 -61.50 2.48 -63.59
CA LYS A 22 -60.12 2.99 -63.62
C LYS A 22 -59.74 3.73 -62.35
N LEU A 23 -60.60 4.64 -61.89
CA LEU A 23 -60.39 5.35 -60.61
C LEU A 23 -60.29 4.38 -59.44
N LYS A 24 -61.14 3.34 -59.41
CA LYS A 24 -61.08 2.32 -58.36
C LYS A 24 -59.75 1.56 -58.36
N LYS A 25 -59.29 1.10 -59.53
CA LYS A 25 -57.98 0.43 -59.66
C LYS A 25 -56.82 1.33 -59.19
N ILE A 26 -56.84 2.63 -59.51
CA ILE A 26 -55.81 3.58 -59.05
C ILE A 26 -55.87 3.74 -57.53
N LEU A 27 -57.08 3.85 -56.96
CA LEU A 27 -57.27 3.96 -55.52
C LEU A 27 -56.74 2.72 -54.78
N ASP A 28 -57.01 1.52 -55.30
CA ASP A 28 -56.53 0.26 -54.74
C ASP A 28 -54.99 0.23 -54.69
N VAL A 29 -54.31 0.59 -55.78
CA VAL A 29 -52.83 0.65 -55.83
C VAL A 29 -52.27 1.72 -54.88
N LEU A 30 -52.94 2.87 -54.73
CA LEU A 30 -52.54 3.92 -53.77
C LEU A 30 -52.70 3.46 -52.32
N HIS A 31 -53.76 2.70 -51.99
CA HIS A 31 -53.91 2.11 -50.67
C HIS A 31 -52.80 1.10 -50.39
N GLU A 32 -52.50 0.20 -51.33
CA GLU A 32 -51.40 -0.77 -51.17
C GLU A 32 -50.04 -0.10 -50.94
N GLU A 33 -49.75 1.00 -51.65
CA GLU A 33 -48.52 1.76 -51.44
C GLU A 33 -48.51 2.46 -50.07
N THR A 34 -49.65 3.04 -49.67
CA THR A 34 -49.79 3.69 -48.36
C THR A 34 -49.55 2.69 -47.23
N ASP A 35 -50.17 1.51 -47.30
CA ASP A 35 -49.99 0.42 -46.33
C ASP A 35 -48.53 -0.05 -46.30
N THR A 36 -47.90 -0.18 -47.47
CA THR A 36 -46.48 -0.55 -47.56
C THR A 36 -45.57 0.49 -46.90
N LEU A 37 -45.79 1.78 -47.18
CA LEU A 37 -45.01 2.87 -46.60
C LEU A 37 -45.23 2.97 -45.08
N GLN A 38 -46.46 2.76 -44.62
CA GLN A 38 -46.79 2.74 -43.20
C GLN A 38 -46.03 1.61 -42.49
N ASN A 39 -46.05 0.39 -43.03
CA ASN A 39 -45.30 -0.74 -42.49
C ASN A 39 -43.79 -0.45 -42.45
N GLN A 40 -43.23 0.13 -43.53
CA GLN A 40 -41.82 0.51 -43.56
C GLN A 40 -41.47 1.58 -42.50
N LEU A 41 -42.37 2.54 -42.29
CA LEU A 41 -42.18 3.57 -41.27
C LEU A 41 -42.18 2.94 -39.86
N ASP A 42 -43.12 2.04 -39.60
CA ASP A 42 -43.24 1.34 -38.31
C ASP A 42 -42.01 0.46 -38.04
N GLU A 43 -41.53 -0.29 -39.04
CA GLU A 43 -40.29 -1.06 -38.95
C GLU A 43 -39.07 -0.18 -38.66
N LYS A 44 -38.95 0.97 -39.34
CA LYS A 44 -37.85 1.93 -39.13
C LYS A 44 -37.89 2.54 -37.74
N ASN A 45 -39.08 2.91 -37.26
CA ASN A 45 -39.25 3.43 -35.91
C ASN A 45 -38.89 2.40 -34.85
N ALA A 46 -39.30 1.13 -35.02
CA ALA A 46 -38.93 0.05 -34.13
C ALA A 46 -37.40 -0.20 -34.13
N ALA A 47 -36.77 -0.16 -35.30
CA ALA A 47 -35.31 -0.31 -35.41
C ALA A 47 -34.55 0.84 -34.76
N LEU A 48 -35.03 2.09 -34.91
CA LEU A 48 -34.45 3.26 -34.25
C LEU A 48 -34.55 3.18 -32.74
N ALA A 49 -35.74 2.86 -32.20
CA ALA A 49 -35.93 2.70 -30.75
C ALA A 49 -35.01 1.62 -30.15
N LYS A 50 -34.81 0.50 -30.88
CA LYS A 50 -33.86 -0.54 -30.47
C LYS A 50 -32.41 -0.02 -30.49
N ALA A 51 -32.00 0.66 -31.56
CA ALA A 51 -30.65 1.20 -31.68
C ALA A 51 -30.33 2.24 -30.61
N GLU A 52 -31.29 3.10 -30.26
CA GLU A 52 -31.16 4.07 -29.16
C GLU A 52 -30.98 3.37 -27.81
N LYS A 53 -31.80 2.36 -27.51
CA LYS A 53 -31.68 1.57 -26.29
C LYS A 53 -30.32 0.86 -26.18
N ASP A 54 -29.86 0.25 -27.27
CA ASP A 54 -28.59 -0.46 -27.31
C ASP A 54 -27.40 0.52 -27.14
N ARG A 55 -27.48 1.71 -27.76
CA ARG A 55 -26.49 2.78 -27.60
C ARG A 55 -26.42 3.27 -26.15
N ASP A 56 -27.57 3.54 -25.54
CA ASP A 56 -27.64 4.07 -24.18
C ASP A 56 -27.12 3.03 -23.16
N ALA A 57 -27.43 1.74 -23.36
CA ALA A 57 -26.88 0.65 -22.57
C ALA A 57 -25.35 0.54 -22.72
N ALA A 58 -24.82 0.65 -23.95
CA ALA A 58 -23.38 0.61 -24.20
C ALA A 58 -22.64 1.79 -23.55
N ASN A 59 -23.21 2.99 -23.64
CA ASN A 59 -22.64 4.19 -23.02
C ASN A 59 -22.61 4.08 -21.49
N GLY A 60 -23.71 3.63 -20.86
CA GLY A 60 -23.74 3.42 -19.41
C GLY A 60 -22.69 2.40 -18.93
N GLY A 61 -22.49 1.31 -19.70
CA GLY A 61 -21.45 0.32 -19.41
C GLY A 61 -20.04 0.89 -19.50
N LYS A 62 -19.78 1.75 -20.49
CA LYS A 62 -18.49 2.43 -20.68
C LYS A 62 -18.17 3.37 -19.51
N GLU A 63 -19.12 4.24 -19.14
CA GLU A 63 -18.95 5.19 -18.02
C GLU A 63 -18.68 4.48 -16.69
N ALA A 64 -19.42 3.39 -16.42
CA ALA A 64 -19.21 2.57 -15.23
C ALA A 64 -17.81 1.93 -15.21
N ALA A 65 -17.34 1.42 -16.35
CA ALA A 65 -16.01 0.82 -16.47
C ALA A 65 -14.88 1.85 -16.29
N GLU A 66 -15.02 3.04 -16.88
CA GLU A 66 -14.06 4.14 -16.71
C GLU A 66 -13.98 4.60 -15.26
N LYS A 67 -15.13 4.74 -14.59
CA LYS A 67 -15.18 5.07 -13.16
C LYS A 67 -14.50 3.99 -12.30
N ALA A 68 -14.83 2.72 -12.53
CA ALA A 68 -14.24 1.61 -11.78
C ALA A 68 -12.72 1.55 -11.95
N LEU A 69 -12.22 1.81 -13.16
CA LEU A 69 -10.78 1.83 -13.45
C LEU A 69 -10.07 3.00 -12.74
N ASN A 70 -10.68 4.19 -12.72
CA ASN A 70 -10.12 5.34 -12.01
C ASN A 70 -10.12 5.13 -10.49
N ASP A 71 -11.23 4.59 -9.94
CA ASP A 71 -11.33 4.26 -8.52
C ASP A 71 -10.28 3.20 -8.12
N TYR A 72 -10.09 2.17 -8.94
CA TYR A 72 -9.06 1.15 -8.72
C TYR A 72 -7.65 1.74 -8.71
N LYS A 73 -7.32 2.60 -9.66
CA LYS A 73 -6.02 3.29 -9.69
C LYS A 73 -5.82 4.15 -8.44
N ALA A 74 -6.83 4.91 -8.02
CA ALA A 74 -6.76 5.72 -6.82
C ALA A 74 -6.54 4.87 -5.55
N GLN A 75 -7.27 3.75 -5.44
CA GLN A 75 -7.08 2.79 -4.35
C GLN A 75 -5.68 2.18 -4.36
N GLN A 76 -5.13 1.87 -5.53
CA GLN A 76 -3.77 1.32 -5.64
C GLN A 76 -2.73 2.35 -5.18
N THR A 77 -2.82 3.59 -5.67
CA THR A 77 -1.94 4.68 -5.23
C THR A 77 -2.02 4.91 -3.72
N GLN A 78 -3.24 4.87 -3.15
CA GLN A 78 -3.42 4.99 -1.70
C GLN A 78 -2.77 3.83 -0.94
N LYS A 79 -2.95 2.58 -1.39
CA LYS A 79 -2.31 1.40 -0.78
C LYS A 79 -0.80 1.48 -0.82
N ASP A 80 -0.23 1.84 -1.96
CA ASP A 80 1.22 1.96 -2.13
C ASP A 80 1.79 3.09 -1.25
N THR A 81 1.07 4.21 -1.16
CA THR A 81 1.42 5.33 -0.26
C THR A 81 1.39 4.90 1.19
N HIS A 82 0.33 4.19 1.61
CA HIS A 82 0.20 3.68 2.98
C HIS A 82 1.32 2.69 3.31
N ALA A 83 1.61 1.75 2.41
CA ALA A 83 2.68 0.77 2.60
C ALA A 83 4.06 1.43 2.77
N ALA A 84 4.35 2.47 1.98
CA ALA A 84 5.59 3.24 2.12
C ALA A 84 5.67 3.94 3.50
N LYS A 85 4.57 4.56 3.94
CA LYS A 85 4.50 5.20 5.26
C LYS A 85 4.57 4.19 6.40
N GLU A 86 3.93 3.02 6.26
CA GLU A 86 4.00 1.94 7.25
C GLU A 86 5.44 1.46 7.43
N ALA A 87 6.17 1.24 6.34
CA ALA A 87 7.57 0.84 6.39
C ALA A 87 8.41 1.85 7.20
N LYS A 88 8.22 3.14 6.93
CA LYS A 88 8.89 4.22 7.67
C LYS A 88 8.42 4.33 9.13
N PHE A 89 7.15 4.11 9.41
CA PHE A 89 6.64 4.06 10.78
C PHE A 89 7.27 2.91 11.58
N ARG A 90 7.47 1.74 10.97
CA ARG A 90 8.18 0.61 11.60
C ARG A 90 9.63 0.97 11.94
N GLU A 91 10.33 1.72 11.09
CA GLU A 91 11.67 2.24 11.39
C GLU A 91 11.67 3.20 12.60
N LEU A 92 10.64 4.05 12.71
CA LEU A 92 10.46 4.94 13.87
C LEU A 92 10.18 4.16 15.16
N LEU A 93 9.33 3.13 15.12
CA LEU A 93 9.08 2.26 16.28
C LEU A 93 10.35 1.61 16.80
N LYS A 94 11.19 1.09 15.89
CA LYS A 94 12.49 0.51 16.23
C LYS A 94 13.41 1.56 16.86
N SER A 95 13.44 2.77 16.32
CA SER A 95 14.21 3.90 16.85
C SER A 95 13.71 4.36 18.23
N ALA A 96 12.40 4.23 18.48
CA ALA A 96 11.78 4.52 19.78
C ALA A 96 12.06 3.42 20.82
N GLY A 97 12.59 2.27 20.40
CA GLY A 97 12.90 1.13 21.26
C GLY A 97 11.73 0.19 21.52
N VAL A 98 10.65 0.30 20.74
CA VAL A 98 9.52 -0.63 20.79
C VAL A 98 10.00 -2.03 20.39
N LEU A 99 9.67 -3.03 21.20
CA LEU A 99 10.10 -4.41 20.95
C LEU A 99 9.40 -4.99 19.70
N ASP A 100 10.16 -5.70 18.86
CA ASP A 100 9.66 -6.27 17.58
C ASP A 100 8.38 -7.10 17.74
N LYS A 101 8.26 -7.88 18.83
CA LYS A 101 7.06 -8.68 19.13
C LYS A 101 5.77 -7.87 19.29
N TYR A 102 5.87 -6.56 19.50
CA TYR A 102 4.74 -5.63 19.62
C TYR A 102 4.56 -4.74 18.39
N ALA A 103 5.50 -4.72 17.44
CA ALA A 103 5.48 -3.82 16.29
C ALA A 103 4.19 -3.95 15.46
N ASP A 104 3.77 -5.17 15.13
CA ASP A 104 2.55 -5.40 14.34
C ASP A 104 1.27 -4.95 15.05
N ARG A 105 1.23 -5.03 16.39
CA ARG A 105 0.10 -4.53 17.18
C ARG A 105 0.05 -3.01 17.12
N VAL A 106 1.19 -2.35 17.29
CA VAL A 106 1.30 -0.90 17.25
C VAL A 106 0.93 -0.36 15.87
N VAL A 107 1.51 -0.93 14.81
CA VAL A 107 1.19 -0.56 13.42
C VAL A 107 -0.31 -0.64 13.14
N ARG A 108 -0.96 -1.74 13.53
CA ARG A 108 -2.40 -1.94 13.32
C ARG A 108 -3.28 -0.93 14.08
N LEU A 109 -2.81 -0.42 15.21
CA LEU A 109 -3.53 0.58 16.01
C LEU A 109 -3.24 2.02 15.56
N SER A 110 -2.17 2.24 14.80
CA SER A 110 -1.71 3.56 14.35
C SER A 110 -2.01 3.86 12.88
N GLY A 111 -2.98 3.19 12.25
CA GLY A 111 -3.27 3.37 10.82
C GLY A 111 -3.49 4.83 10.40
N GLU A 112 -4.25 5.59 11.18
CA GLU A 112 -4.49 7.02 10.91
C GLU A 112 -3.23 7.88 11.10
N ASP A 113 -2.41 7.57 12.11
CA ASP A 113 -1.15 8.29 12.34
C ASP A 113 -0.11 7.98 11.25
N ILE A 114 -0.09 6.73 10.76
CA ILE A 114 0.71 6.31 9.61
C ILE A 114 0.28 7.10 8.38
N ASP A 115 -1.03 7.22 8.12
CA ASP A 115 -1.53 7.99 6.97
C ASP A 115 -1.21 9.48 7.06
N LYS A 116 -1.10 10.04 8.27
CA LYS A 116 -0.72 11.44 8.51
C LYS A 116 0.80 11.69 8.44
N LEU A 117 1.64 10.66 8.40
CA LEU A 117 3.08 10.86 8.26
C LEU A 117 3.39 11.60 6.97
N GLU A 118 4.22 12.64 7.08
CA GLU A 118 4.74 13.34 5.91
C GLU A 118 6.13 12.80 5.57
N LEU A 119 6.29 12.38 4.32
CA LEU A 119 7.59 12.03 3.77
C LEU A 119 8.17 13.23 3.02
N ASP A 120 9.49 13.38 3.06
CA ASP A 120 10.23 14.34 2.24
C ASP A 120 10.46 13.80 0.81
N ASP A 121 11.13 14.58 -0.03
CA ASP A 121 11.40 14.21 -1.43
C ASP A 121 12.30 12.98 -1.59
N LYS A 122 12.96 12.54 -0.51
CA LYS A 122 13.79 11.32 -0.47
C LYS A 122 13.02 10.12 0.09
N GLY A 123 11.76 10.31 0.48
CA GLY A 123 10.92 9.30 1.10
C GLY A 123 11.17 9.13 2.59
N GLU A 124 11.91 10.03 3.24
CA GLU A 124 12.20 9.99 4.68
C GLU A 124 11.15 10.75 5.49
N VAL A 125 10.90 10.32 6.72
CA VAL A 125 9.89 10.99 7.58
C VAL A 125 10.38 12.37 7.99
N LYS A 126 9.58 13.40 7.68
CA LYS A 126 9.81 14.75 8.21
C LYS A 126 9.71 14.74 9.72
N ASP A 127 10.56 15.50 10.40
CA ASP A 127 10.60 15.58 11.86
C ASP A 127 10.71 14.21 12.57
N ALA A 128 11.44 13.26 11.97
CA ALA A 128 11.58 11.89 12.48
C ALA A 128 11.94 11.80 13.98
N LYS A 129 12.78 12.72 14.48
CA LYS A 129 13.13 12.81 15.92
C LYS A 129 11.90 13.05 16.79
N LYS A 130 11.04 13.99 16.41
CA LYS A 130 9.80 14.34 17.13
C LYS A 130 8.83 13.17 17.12
N HIS A 131 8.65 12.51 15.97
CA HIS A 131 7.81 11.32 15.88
C HIS A 131 8.36 10.18 16.75
N THR A 132 9.68 9.94 16.74
CA THR A 132 10.31 8.92 17.57
C THR A 132 10.10 9.20 19.07
N ASP A 133 10.26 10.45 19.50
CA ASP A 133 10.08 10.84 20.89
C ASP A 133 8.61 10.68 21.34
N SER A 134 7.64 11.03 20.47
CA SER A 134 6.20 10.79 20.74
C SER A 134 5.91 9.30 20.85
N LEU A 135 6.36 8.49 19.89
CA LEU A 135 6.15 7.05 19.89
C LEU A 135 6.74 6.36 21.12
N LYS A 136 7.89 6.84 21.60
CA LYS A 136 8.49 6.34 22.84
C LYS A 136 7.63 6.64 24.06
N ALA A 137 6.94 7.78 24.10
CA ALA A 137 6.02 8.14 25.17
C ALA A 137 4.70 7.36 25.06
N ASP A 138 4.06 7.41 23.89
CA ASP A 138 2.74 6.84 23.60
C ASP A 138 2.73 5.30 23.73
N TRP A 139 3.86 4.66 23.42
CA TRP A 139 4.03 3.21 23.47
C TRP A 139 5.07 2.75 24.50
N SER A 140 5.29 3.55 25.56
CA SER A 140 6.31 3.30 26.59
C SER A 140 6.24 1.90 27.22
N ASP A 141 5.03 1.34 27.40
CA ASP A 141 4.83 -0.03 27.92
C ASP A 141 5.40 -1.14 27.00
N PHE A 142 5.60 -0.84 25.72
CA PHE A 142 6.15 -1.77 24.74
C PHE A 142 7.62 -1.52 24.43
N VAL A 143 8.24 -0.51 25.05
CA VAL A 143 9.65 -0.19 24.91
C VAL A 143 10.50 -1.12 25.79
N GLY A 144 11.59 -1.64 25.22
CA GLY A 144 12.53 -2.47 25.98
C GLY A 144 13.20 -1.71 27.11
N THR A 145 13.12 -2.23 28.34
CA THR A 145 13.86 -1.68 29.49
C THR A 145 15.21 -2.36 29.63
N THR A 146 16.30 -1.59 29.55
CA THR A 146 17.63 -2.08 29.91
C THR A 146 17.88 -1.75 31.39
N THR A 147 17.86 -2.76 32.25
CA THR A 147 18.26 -2.60 33.65
C THR A 147 19.77 -2.78 33.78
N THR A 148 20.50 -1.69 34.06
CA THR A 148 21.90 -1.80 34.47
C THR A 148 21.95 -2.33 35.90
N THR A 149 22.38 -3.58 36.06
CA THR A 149 22.68 -4.13 37.39
C THR A 149 24.10 -3.71 37.76
N GLY A 150 24.26 -3.05 38.91
CA GLY A 150 25.59 -2.71 39.43
C GLY A 150 26.44 -3.95 39.70
N ALA A 151 27.76 -3.79 39.75
CA ALA A 151 28.66 -4.88 40.12
C ALA A 151 28.27 -5.44 41.51
N LYS A 152 28.25 -6.76 41.66
CA LYS A 152 28.00 -7.42 42.94
C LYS A 152 29.18 -7.11 43.87
N VAL A 153 28.94 -6.28 44.89
CA VAL A 153 29.97 -5.87 45.86
C VAL A 153 30.18 -6.88 47.00
N ASP A 154 29.31 -7.90 47.11
CA ASP A 154 29.34 -8.87 48.21
C ASP A 154 30.59 -9.76 48.20
N THR A 155 31.23 -9.91 47.04
CA THR A 155 32.45 -10.70 46.85
C THR A 155 33.39 -9.92 45.94
N PRO A 156 34.12 -8.92 46.47
CA PRO A 156 35.15 -8.24 45.70
C PRO A 156 36.19 -9.27 45.24
N PRO A 157 36.66 -9.23 43.98
CA PRO A 157 37.73 -10.11 43.55
C PRO A 157 38.93 -9.92 44.47
N THR A 158 39.49 -11.04 44.96
CA THR A 158 40.70 -11.02 45.77
C THR A 158 41.79 -10.37 44.95
N ASN A 159 42.17 -9.16 45.33
CA ASN A 159 43.33 -8.48 44.77
C ASN A 159 44.55 -9.21 45.34
N THR A 160 44.94 -10.34 44.74
CA THR A 160 46.31 -10.83 44.84
C THR A 160 47.16 -9.73 44.23
N GLY A 161 47.62 -8.80 45.07
CA GLY A 161 48.42 -7.67 44.67
C GLY A 161 49.50 -8.13 43.69
N SER A 162 49.72 -7.33 42.63
CA SER A 162 50.68 -7.62 41.58
C SER A 162 51.96 -8.23 42.16
N LYS A 163 52.37 -9.41 41.67
CA LYS A 163 53.64 -10.03 42.07
C LYS A 163 54.75 -8.98 41.96
N MET A 164 55.36 -8.63 43.08
CA MET A 164 56.47 -7.69 43.10
C MET A 164 57.70 -8.38 42.50
N THR A 165 58.59 -7.65 41.85
CA THR A 165 59.90 -8.22 41.47
C THR A 165 60.82 -8.30 42.69
N LYS A 166 61.87 -9.14 42.64
CA LYS A 166 62.87 -9.21 43.72
C LYS A 166 63.47 -7.84 44.05
N ASP A 167 63.74 -7.03 43.03
CA ASP A 167 64.34 -5.70 43.20
C ASP A 167 63.39 -4.74 43.91
N GLN A 168 62.10 -4.79 43.59
CA GLN A 168 61.08 -4.00 44.29
C GLN A 168 60.95 -4.42 45.76
N ILE A 169 61.09 -5.71 46.06
CA ILE A 169 61.08 -6.23 47.43
C ILE A 169 62.34 -5.79 48.19
N PHE A 170 63.53 -5.84 47.57
CA PHE A 170 64.77 -5.40 48.21
C PHE A 170 64.87 -3.88 48.41
N ALA A 171 64.15 -3.10 47.59
CA ALA A 171 64.05 -1.66 47.77
C ALA A 171 63.20 -1.24 48.99
N ILE A 172 62.47 -2.17 49.62
CA ILE A 172 61.70 -1.91 50.84
C ILE A 172 62.67 -1.68 52.01
N LYS A 173 62.69 -0.44 52.51
CA LYS A 173 63.60 0.00 53.57
C LYS A 173 63.26 -0.63 54.92
N ASP A 174 61.96 -0.76 55.23
CA ASP A 174 61.51 -1.39 56.46
C ASP A 174 61.74 -2.91 56.42
N ALA A 175 62.36 -3.45 57.46
CA ALA A 175 62.73 -4.86 57.50
C ALA A 175 61.52 -5.79 57.69
N GLY A 176 60.52 -5.35 58.46
CA GLY A 176 59.30 -6.10 58.70
C GLY A 176 58.44 -6.18 57.44
N GLU A 177 58.26 -5.05 56.76
CA GLU A 177 57.53 -4.99 55.49
C GLU A 177 58.24 -5.78 54.38
N ARG A 178 59.58 -5.70 54.31
CA ARG A 178 60.36 -6.50 53.36
C ARG A 178 60.16 -7.99 53.60
N GLN A 179 60.15 -8.44 54.86
CA GLN A 179 59.95 -9.84 55.18
C GLN A 179 58.53 -10.32 54.87
N ALA A 180 57.52 -9.49 55.11
CA ALA A 180 56.14 -9.76 54.71
C ALA A 180 56.00 -9.86 53.19
N ALA A 181 56.67 -8.98 52.43
CA ALA A 181 56.68 -9.02 50.97
C ALA A 181 57.42 -10.26 50.42
N ILE A 182 58.51 -10.71 51.07
CA ILE A 182 59.17 -11.98 50.73
C ILE A 182 58.24 -13.16 50.97
N ALA A 183 57.52 -13.19 52.10
CA ALA A 183 56.57 -14.27 52.41
C ALA A 183 55.40 -14.31 51.42
N ALA A 184 54.89 -13.14 51.02
CA ALA A 184 53.82 -13.02 50.02
C ALA A 184 54.27 -13.38 48.59
N ASN A 185 55.57 -13.35 48.30
CA ASN A 185 56.17 -13.67 46.99
C ASN A 185 57.25 -14.75 47.14
N ALA A 186 57.00 -15.75 47.98
CA ALA A 186 57.99 -16.77 48.35
C ALA A 186 58.53 -17.55 47.13
N ASP A 187 57.70 -17.71 46.10
CA ASP A 187 58.05 -18.36 44.84
C ASP A 187 59.24 -17.72 44.13
N LEU A 188 59.45 -16.40 44.30
CA LEU A 188 60.63 -15.72 43.77
C LEU A 188 61.91 -16.18 44.48
N PHE A 189 61.84 -16.54 45.76
CA PHE A 189 63.02 -16.81 46.61
C PHE A 189 63.28 -18.29 46.88
N THR A 190 62.33 -19.18 46.59
CA THR A 190 62.45 -20.63 46.87
C THR A 190 62.83 -21.49 45.65
N GLY A 191 63.02 -20.90 44.46
CA GLY A 191 63.46 -21.61 43.25
C GLY A 191 64.98 -21.61 43.10
N GLY A 192 65.62 -22.73 43.46
CA GLY A 192 67.05 -22.98 43.28
C GLY A 192 67.46 -23.03 41.80
N GLY A 193 68.68 -22.55 41.51
CA GLY A 193 69.20 -22.38 40.17
C GLY A 193 69.29 -23.66 39.34
N LYS A 194 69.06 -23.49 38.03
CA LYS A 194 69.73 -24.19 36.93
C LYS A 194 69.54 -23.36 35.66
N ASP A 195 70.68 -22.94 35.13
CA ASP A 195 70.99 -22.44 33.78
C ASP A 195 70.25 -21.20 33.24
#